data_AF-A0A1G7CRK0-F1
#
_entry.id   AF-A0A1G7CRK0-F1
#
_cell.length_a   1.000
_cell.length_b   1.000
_cell.length_c   1.000
_cell.angle_alpha   90.00
_cell.angle_beta   90.00
_cell.angle_gamma   90.00
#
_symmetry.space_group_name_H-M   'P 1'
#
loop_
_entity.id
_entity.type
_entity.pdbx_description
1 polymer ?
#
loop_
_entity_poly.entity_id
_entity_poly.type
_entity_poly.pdbx_seq_one_letter_code
_entity_poly.pdbx_strand_id
1 'polypeptide(L)'
;MVDSERKRDAKGHFVQVGQESNSKAVLEMLDMLSVPALHEVIQRAEELRTQKLDGAKQEFLARVKAEAEGLGLSLADLAPAAQPARRGRKPREDKGTRASPPVKYRGPNGETWTGRGRQPNWLGEMEAQGRQRDEFLVDKGQQAEAAE
;
A
#
# COMPACT_ATOMS: atom_id res chain seq x y z
N MET A 1 -3.82 -1.33 54.21
CA MET A 1 -5.14 -1.62 53.62
C MET A 1 -5.57 -0.35 52.89
N VAL A 2 -5.10 -0.17 51.65
CA VAL A 2 -5.41 1.03 50.85
C VAL A 2 -6.64 0.74 50.02
N ASP A 3 -7.79 1.15 50.55
CA ASP A 3 -9.08 1.08 49.86
C ASP A 3 -9.09 2.13 48.75
N SER A 4 -8.74 1.73 47.53
CA SER A 4 -8.86 2.59 46.35
C SER A 4 -10.32 2.62 45.93
N GLU A 5 -11.00 3.74 46.24
CA GLU A 5 -12.37 4.01 45.83
C GLU A 5 -12.53 3.82 44.33
N ARG A 6 -13.32 2.78 44.03
CA ARG A 6 -13.47 2.23 42.70
C ARG A 6 -14.94 2.52 42.33
N LYS A 7 -15.20 3.56 41.52
CA LYS A 7 -16.54 3.83 40.98
C LYS A 7 -16.77 3.12 39.64
N ARG A 8 -17.95 2.49 39.52
CA ARG A 8 -18.42 1.81 38.30
C ARG A 8 -19.27 2.79 37.49
N ASP A 9 -19.08 2.85 36.18
CA ASP A 9 -19.98 3.60 35.29
C ASP A 9 -21.30 2.84 35.05
N ALA A 10 -22.26 3.49 34.39
CA ALA A 10 -23.59 2.96 34.11
C ALA A 10 -23.62 1.68 33.25
N LYS A 11 -22.49 1.26 32.68
CA LYS A 11 -22.30 -0.01 31.95
C LYS A 11 -21.50 -1.03 32.76
N GLY A 12 -21.23 -0.76 34.03
CA GLY A 12 -20.51 -1.66 34.93
C GLY A 12 -18.99 -1.68 34.72
N HIS A 13 -18.44 -0.81 33.87
CA HIS A 13 -17.00 -0.72 33.72
C HIS A 13 -16.38 0.10 34.85
N PHE A 14 -15.18 -0.34 35.23
CA PHE A 14 -14.38 0.32 36.23
C PHE A 14 -13.73 1.57 35.62
N VAL A 15 -14.23 2.76 35.96
CA VAL A 15 -13.58 4.01 35.55
C VAL A 15 -12.66 4.46 36.67
N GLN A 16 -11.36 4.47 36.38
CA GLN A 16 -10.33 4.96 37.28
C GLN A 16 -10.43 6.50 37.36
N VAL A 17 -11.20 7.01 38.33
CA VAL A 17 -11.41 8.45 38.58
C VAL A 17 -10.08 9.20 38.90
N GLY A 18 -8.97 8.49 39.12
CA GLY A 18 -7.63 9.07 39.29
C GLY A 18 -6.89 9.43 38.00
N GLN A 19 -7.44 9.21 36.80
CA GLN A 19 -6.70 9.42 35.55
C GLN A 19 -6.58 10.90 35.15
N GLU A 20 -7.58 11.74 35.42
CA GLU A 20 -7.63 13.14 34.99
C GLU A 20 -6.71 14.05 35.81
N SER A 21 -6.67 13.88 37.13
CA SER A 21 -5.73 14.61 38.00
C SER A 21 -4.28 14.27 37.68
N ASN A 22 -4.01 13.01 37.32
CA ASN A 22 -2.67 12.56 36.94
C ASN A 22 -2.26 13.15 35.58
N SER A 23 -3.16 13.22 34.61
CA SER A 23 -2.87 13.85 33.31
C SER A 23 -2.51 15.32 33.46
N LYS A 24 -3.27 16.09 34.26
CA LYS A 24 -2.95 17.50 34.51
C LYS A 24 -1.57 17.67 35.15
N ALA A 25 -1.24 16.89 36.17
CA ALA A 25 0.07 16.96 36.82
C ALA A 25 1.23 16.64 35.86
N VAL A 26 1.06 15.65 34.97
CA VAL A 26 2.06 15.32 33.94
C VAL A 26 2.24 16.48 32.95
N LEU A 27 1.16 17.12 32.51
CA LEU A 27 1.24 18.25 31.56
C LEU A 27 2.00 19.44 32.17
N GLU A 28 1.75 19.76 33.44
CA GLU A 28 2.50 20.82 34.15
C GLU A 28 3.98 20.47 34.28
N MET A 29 4.32 19.19 34.49
CA MET A 29 5.72 18.76 34.53
C MET A 29 6.39 18.92 33.16
N LEU A 30 5.70 18.63 32.05
CA LEU A 30 6.25 18.78 30.70
C LEU A 30 6.64 20.23 30.38
N ASP A 31 5.89 21.22 30.86
CA ASP A 31 6.23 22.65 30.66
C ASP A 31 7.58 23.03 31.28
N MET A 32 7.95 22.37 32.38
CA MET A 32 9.21 22.59 33.08
C MET A 32 10.40 21.80 32.51
N LEU A 33 10.17 20.85 31.57
CA LEU A 33 11.23 20.05 30.98
C LEU A 33 11.97 20.84 29.88
N SER A 34 13.29 20.60 29.79
CA SER A 34 14.08 21.14 28.69
C SER A 34 13.76 20.43 27.38
N VAL A 35 14.05 21.08 26.25
CA VAL A 35 13.88 20.50 24.90
C VAL A 35 14.46 19.08 24.78
N PRO A 36 15.72 18.77 25.18
CA PRO A 36 16.22 17.40 25.08
C PRO A 36 15.44 16.41 25.98
N ALA A 37 15.05 16.81 27.19
CA ALA A 37 14.26 15.95 28.08
C ALA A 37 12.85 15.67 27.51
N LEU A 38 12.21 16.66 26.87
CA LEU A 38 10.94 16.47 26.17
C LEU A 38 11.07 15.46 25.02
N HIS A 39 12.17 15.47 24.27
CA HIS A 39 12.42 14.48 23.23
C HIS A 39 12.49 13.06 23.81
N GLU A 40 13.18 12.87 24.95
CA GLU A 40 13.26 11.56 25.61
C GLU A 40 11.89 11.07 26.08
N VAL A 41 11.06 11.96 26.64
CA VAL A 41 9.69 11.63 27.04
C VAL A 41 8.83 11.21 25.85
N ILE A 42 8.94 11.91 24.71
CA ILE A 42 8.20 11.56 23.48
C ILE A 42 8.62 10.17 22.99
N GLN A 43 9.92 9.88 22.90
CA GLN A 43 10.42 8.57 22.48
C GLN A 43 9.86 7.47 23.39
N ARG A 44 9.97 7.67 24.71
CA ARG A 44 9.49 6.69 25.67
C ARG A 44 7.98 6.49 25.63
N ALA A 45 7.23 7.56 25.39
CA ALA A 45 5.78 7.52 25.27
C ALA A 45 5.34 6.73 24.02
N GLU A 46 6.00 6.92 22.88
CA GLU A 46 5.72 6.17 21.64
C GLU A 46 6.07 4.69 21.76
N GLU A 47 7.19 4.36 22.42
CA GLU A 47 7.54 2.97 22.74
C GLU A 47 6.46 2.30 23.59
N LEU A 48 6.07 2.97 24.68
CA LEU A 48 5.02 2.47 25.58
C LEU A 48 3.68 2.35 24.86
N ARG A 49 3.32 3.33 24.03
CA ARG A 49 2.10 3.30 23.21
C ARG A 49 2.10 2.09 22.30
N THR A 50 3.20 1.85 21.59
CA THR A 50 3.33 0.70 20.68
C THR A 50 3.24 -0.62 21.44
N GLN A 51 3.93 -0.74 22.57
CA GLN A 51 3.87 -1.93 23.42
C GLN A 51 2.45 -2.20 23.94
N LYS A 52 1.75 -1.16 24.41
CA LYS A 52 0.37 -1.28 24.89
C LYS A 52 -0.60 -1.67 23.77
N LEU A 53 -0.43 -1.10 22.57
CA LEU A 53 -1.23 -1.48 21.40
C LEU A 53 -0.97 -2.91 20.96
N ASP A 54 0.29 -3.36 20.96
CA ASP A 54 0.62 -4.74 20.58
C ASP A 54 0.03 -5.75 21.58
N GLY A 55 0.22 -5.52 22.88
CA GLY A 55 -0.39 -6.33 23.94
C GLY A 55 -1.92 -6.38 23.81
N ALA A 56 -2.58 -5.23 23.63
CA ALA A 56 -4.02 -5.16 23.44
C ALA A 56 -4.50 -5.92 22.18
N LYS A 57 -3.74 -5.84 21.08
CA LYS A 57 -4.03 -6.62 19.85
C LYS A 57 -3.89 -8.11 20.11
N GLN A 58 -2.85 -8.57 20.79
CA GLN A 58 -2.64 -9.98 21.11
C GLN A 58 -3.78 -10.52 21.99
N GLU A 59 -4.17 -9.77 23.03
CA GLU A 59 -5.29 -10.13 23.89
C GLU A 59 -6.62 -10.17 23.11
N PHE A 60 -6.85 -9.20 22.24
CA PHE A 60 -8.04 -9.17 21.38
C PHE A 60 -8.07 -10.38 20.44
N LEU A 61 -6.97 -10.66 19.74
CA LEU A 61 -6.85 -11.81 18.85
C LEU A 61 -7.04 -13.13 19.59
N ALA A 62 -6.51 -13.25 20.81
CA ALA A 62 -6.71 -14.44 21.64
C ALA A 62 -8.18 -14.64 22.01
N ARG A 63 -8.89 -13.58 22.40
CA ARG A 63 -10.34 -13.63 22.70
C ARG A 63 -11.16 -14.01 21.48
N VAL A 64 -10.90 -13.34 20.36
CA VAL A 64 -11.59 -13.60 19.08
C VAL A 64 -11.34 -15.03 18.63
N LYS A 65 -10.10 -15.52 18.73
CA LYS A 65 -9.76 -16.90 18.37
C LYS A 65 -10.51 -17.92 19.25
N ALA A 66 -10.52 -17.72 20.57
CA ALA A 66 -11.21 -18.62 21.49
C ALA A 66 -12.72 -18.68 21.20
N GLU A 67 -13.34 -17.54 20.89
CA GLU A 67 -14.75 -17.48 20.51
C GLU A 67 -15.02 -18.12 19.14
N ALA A 68 -14.13 -17.92 18.16
CA ALA A 68 -14.20 -18.54 16.85
C ALA A 68 -14.13 -20.07 16.94
N GLU A 69 -13.18 -20.61 17.70
CA GLU A 69 -13.02 -22.05 17.92
C GLU A 69 -14.27 -22.67 18.56
N GLY A 70 -14.93 -21.94 19.46
CA GLY A 70 -16.22 -22.36 20.05
C GLY A 70 -17.36 -22.49 19.03
N LEU A 71 -17.29 -21.75 17.91
CA LEU A 71 -18.25 -21.81 16.80
C LEU A 71 -17.76 -22.70 15.64
N GLY A 72 -16.61 -23.36 15.79
CA GLY A 72 -15.97 -24.15 14.73
C GLY A 72 -15.37 -23.31 13.60
N LEU A 73 -15.16 -22.01 13.83
CA LEU A 73 -14.59 -21.06 12.89
C LEU A 73 -13.09 -20.86 13.16
N SER A 74 -12.31 -20.70 12.10
CA SER A 74 -10.89 -20.34 12.18
C SER A 74 -10.70 -18.84 12.00
N LEU A 75 -9.56 -18.29 12.43
CA LEU A 75 -9.15 -16.90 12.11
C LEU A 75 -9.19 -16.63 10.59
N ALA A 76 -8.96 -17.65 9.76
CA ALA A 76 -9.06 -17.58 8.30
C ALA A 76 -10.49 -17.50 7.76
N ASP A 77 -11.49 -17.80 8.59
CA ASP A 77 -12.91 -17.68 8.29
C ASP A 77 -13.44 -16.29 8.71
N LEU A 78 -12.91 -15.76 9.83
CA LEU A 78 -13.22 -14.42 10.33
C LEU A 78 -12.60 -13.28 9.51
N ALA A 79 -11.43 -13.53 8.92
CA ALA A 79 -10.95 -12.73 7.83
C ALA A 79 -11.57 -13.32 6.56
N PRO A 80 -12.59 -12.71 5.92
CA PRO A 80 -12.89 -13.09 4.56
C PRO A 80 -11.60 -12.86 3.80
N ALA A 81 -10.87 -13.94 3.50
CA ALA A 81 -9.75 -13.88 2.61
C ALA A 81 -10.29 -13.12 1.41
N ALA A 82 -9.67 -12.00 1.04
CA ALA A 82 -9.92 -11.41 -0.25
C ALA A 82 -9.72 -12.57 -1.22
N GLN A 83 -10.82 -13.19 -1.65
CA GLN A 83 -10.75 -14.43 -2.41
C GLN A 83 -9.81 -14.09 -3.54
N PRO A 84 -8.69 -14.80 -3.73
CA PRO A 84 -7.94 -14.62 -4.95
C PRO A 84 -8.96 -14.96 -6.02
N ALA A 85 -9.41 -13.93 -6.75
CA ALA A 85 -10.39 -14.08 -7.80
C ALA A 85 -9.90 -15.26 -8.61
N ARG A 86 -10.72 -16.30 -8.74
CA ARG A 86 -10.44 -17.42 -9.64
C ARG A 86 -10.25 -16.82 -11.03
N ARG A 87 -9.02 -16.45 -11.37
CA ARG A 87 -8.61 -15.90 -12.66
C ARG A 87 -7.32 -16.60 -12.98
N GLY A 88 -7.45 -17.43 -14.00
CA GLY A 88 -6.42 -18.35 -14.40
C GLY A 88 -5.14 -17.67 -14.83
N ARG A 89 -4.18 -18.56 -15.06
CA ARG A 89 -2.85 -18.36 -15.62
C ARG A 89 -1.80 -17.87 -14.62
N LYS A 90 -0.96 -18.84 -14.21
CA LYS A 90 0.33 -18.65 -13.56
C LYS A 90 1.08 -17.46 -14.18
N PRO A 91 1.63 -16.52 -13.38
CA PRO A 91 2.65 -15.61 -13.86
C PRO A 91 3.84 -16.46 -14.31
N ARG A 92 4.25 -16.32 -15.57
CA ARG A 92 5.58 -16.78 -15.97
C ARG A 92 6.59 -15.79 -15.40
N GLU A 93 7.60 -16.33 -14.74
CA GLU A 93 8.73 -15.60 -14.23
C GLU A 93 9.57 -15.10 -15.41
N ASP A 94 9.30 -13.89 -15.89
CA ASP A 94 10.16 -13.23 -16.86
C ASP A 94 11.39 -12.66 -16.13
N LYS A 95 12.39 -13.53 -15.95
CA LYS A 95 13.78 -13.09 -15.83
C LYS A 95 14.18 -12.45 -17.16
N GLY A 96 14.15 -11.12 -17.21
CA GLY A 96 14.73 -10.37 -18.30
C GLY A 96 14.58 -8.88 -18.06
N THR A 97 15.70 -8.19 -17.87
CA THR A 97 15.81 -6.73 -17.99
C THR A 97 15.03 -6.30 -19.22
N ARG A 98 13.84 -5.73 -19.02
CA ARG A 98 12.95 -5.34 -20.11
C ARG A 98 13.53 -4.08 -20.73
N ALA A 99 14.48 -4.25 -21.64
CA ALA A 99 14.91 -3.20 -22.54
C ALA A 99 13.65 -2.63 -23.20
N SER A 100 13.42 -1.33 -23.04
CA SER A 100 12.34 -0.64 -23.74
C SER A 100 12.41 -1.01 -25.23
N PRO A 101 11.31 -1.50 -25.83
CA PRO A 101 11.34 -1.93 -27.22
C PRO A 101 11.77 -0.76 -28.11
N PRO A 102 12.65 -1.00 -29.10
CA PRO A 102 13.10 0.06 -29.99
C PRO A 102 11.90 0.68 -30.73
N VAL A 103 11.90 2.01 -30.83
CA VAL A 103 10.92 2.75 -31.64
C VAL A 103 11.15 2.35 -33.11
N LYS A 104 10.13 1.76 -33.73
CA LYS A 104 10.20 1.29 -35.12
C LYS A 104 9.70 2.35 -36.09
N TYR A 105 8.71 3.15 -35.69
CA TYR A 105 8.10 4.19 -36.51
C TYR A 105 8.09 5.55 -35.80
N ARG A 106 8.31 6.64 -36.54
CA ARG A 106 8.23 8.03 -36.06
C ARG A 106 7.36 8.87 -37.01
N GLY A 107 6.36 9.53 -36.46
CA GLY A 107 5.44 10.42 -37.18
C GLY A 107 5.98 11.84 -37.37
N PRO A 108 5.33 12.66 -38.20
CA PRO A 108 5.76 14.03 -38.53
C PRO A 108 5.73 14.97 -37.33
N ASN A 109 4.84 14.72 -36.36
CA ASN A 109 4.68 15.53 -35.15
C ASN A 109 5.52 15.03 -33.96
N GLY A 110 6.49 14.14 -34.20
CA GLY A 110 7.35 13.55 -33.15
C GLY A 110 6.75 12.35 -32.42
N GLU A 111 5.58 11.86 -32.85
CA GLU A 111 4.94 10.65 -32.33
C GLU A 111 5.79 9.42 -32.65
N THR A 112 5.84 8.44 -31.73
CA THR A 112 6.67 7.25 -31.91
C THR A 112 5.87 5.98 -31.65
N TRP A 113 6.14 4.94 -32.43
CA TRP A 113 5.49 3.65 -32.28
C TRP A 113 6.47 2.52 -32.45
N THR A 114 6.41 1.55 -31.55
CA THR A 114 7.36 0.42 -31.49
C THR A 114 6.97 -0.73 -32.43
N GLY A 115 5.87 -0.57 -33.19
CA GLY A 115 5.32 -1.62 -34.05
C GLY A 115 4.66 -2.78 -33.28
N ARG A 116 4.49 -2.64 -31.97
CA ARG A 116 3.82 -3.61 -31.10
C ARG A 116 2.54 -3.01 -30.51
N GLY A 117 1.47 -3.80 -30.47
CA GLY A 117 0.17 -3.39 -29.92
C GLY A 117 -0.70 -2.65 -30.93
N ARG A 118 -1.72 -1.92 -30.43
CA ARG A 118 -2.66 -1.18 -31.27
C ARG A 118 -1.93 -0.09 -32.07
N GLN A 119 -2.20 -0.03 -33.37
CA GLN A 119 -1.68 1.01 -34.26
C GLN A 119 -2.19 2.39 -33.80
N PRO A 120 -1.32 3.41 -33.75
CA PRO A 120 -1.71 4.76 -33.38
C PRO A 120 -2.52 5.43 -34.50
N ASN A 121 -3.40 6.36 -34.13
CA ASN A 121 -4.32 7.03 -35.05
C ASN A 121 -3.56 7.74 -36.19
N TRP A 122 -2.46 8.44 -35.89
CA TRP A 122 -1.66 9.15 -36.90
C TRP A 122 -1.15 8.22 -38.01
N LEU A 123 -0.76 6.98 -37.70
CA LEU A 123 -0.26 6.05 -38.72
C LEU A 123 -1.41 5.56 -39.60
N GLY A 124 -2.58 5.30 -39.01
CA GLY A 124 -3.78 4.95 -39.76
C GLY A 124 -4.29 6.11 -40.64
N GLU A 125 -4.19 7.35 -40.16
CA GLU A 125 -4.52 8.54 -40.96
C GLU A 125 -3.56 8.72 -42.13
N MET A 126 -2.27 8.47 -41.95
CA MET A 126 -1.28 8.51 -43.04
C MET A 126 -1.52 7.42 -44.07
N GLU A 127 -1.83 6.19 -43.64
CA GLU A 127 -2.23 5.10 -44.54
C GLU A 127 -3.53 5.43 -45.29
N ALA A 128 -4.50 6.04 -44.63
CA ALA A 128 -5.74 6.50 -45.27
C ALA A 128 -5.51 7.63 -46.29
N GLN A 129 -4.48 8.46 -46.07
CA GLN A 129 -4.03 9.50 -47.01
C GLN A 129 -3.17 8.93 -48.18
N GLY A 130 -3.04 7.60 -48.27
CA GLY A 130 -2.28 6.94 -49.33
C GLY A 130 -0.77 6.91 -49.12
N ARG A 131 -0.29 7.28 -47.92
CA ARG A 131 1.13 7.21 -47.54
C ARG A 131 1.46 5.83 -47.04
N GLN A 132 2.64 5.31 -47.40
CA GLN A 132 3.05 3.98 -46.97
C GLN A 132 3.67 4.05 -45.57
N ARG A 133 3.30 3.11 -44.70
CA ARG A 133 3.86 2.97 -43.34
C ARG A 133 5.38 2.89 -43.31
N ASP A 134 5.99 2.36 -44.37
CA ASP A 134 7.45 2.26 -44.55
C ASP A 134 8.14 3.63 -44.63
N GLU A 135 7.40 4.69 -44.95
CA GLU A 135 7.94 6.05 -44.91
C GLU A 135 8.27 6.54 -43.50
N PHE A 136 7.58 6.01 -42.50
CA PHE A 136 7.70 6.41 -41.11
C PHE A 136 8.64 5.51 -40.32
N LEU A 137 9.26 4.50 -40.95
CA LEU A 137 10.25 3.64 -40.30
C LEU A 137 11.50 4.44 -39.90
N VAL A 138 11.95 4.26 -38.66
CA VAL A 138 13.17 4.91 -38.15
C VAL A 138 14.43 4.25 -38.72
N ASP A 139 14.34 2.97 -39.08
CA ASP A 139 15.44 2.17 -39.65
C ASP A 139 15.41 2.15 -41.19
N LYS A 140 15.15 3.30 -41.82
CA LYS A 140 14.98 3.40 -43.27
C LYS A 140 16.33 3.39 -44.01
N GLY A 141 17.17 2.39 -43.74
CA GLY A 141 18.54 2.28 -44.26
C GLY A 141 18.87 1.00 -45.05
N GLN A 142 17.99 0.00 -45.15
CA GLN A 142 18.36 -1.29 -45.78
C GLN A 142 17.33 -1.95 -46.71
N GLN A 143 16.24 -1.29 -47.11
CA GLN A 143 15.23 -1.91 -47.99
C GLN A 143 14.84 -1.07 -49.22
N ALA A 144 15.84 -0.52 -49.92
CA ALA A 144 15.65 0.11 -51.22
C ALA A 144 16.58 -0.41 -52.34
N GLU A 145 17.27 -1.55 -52.13
CA GLU A 145 18.21 -2.13 -53.12
C GLU A 145 18.02 -3.65 -53.27
N ALA A 146 16.79 -4.09 -53.51
CA ALA A 146 16.50 -5.50 -53.86
C ALA A 146 15.22 -5.63 -54.71
N ALA A 147 15.07 -4.74 -55.68
CA ALA A 147 14.10 -4.88 -56.77
C ALA A 147 14.58 -4.07 -57.97
N GLU A 148 15.65 -4.54 -58.62
CA GLU A 148 15.82 -4.45 -60.07
C GLU A 148 16.45 -5.74 -60.58
#